data_AF-A0A1V5NJA0-F1
#
_entry.id   AF-A0A1V5NJA0-F1
#
_cell.length_a   1.000
_cell.length_b   1.000
_cell.length_c   1.000
_cell.angle_alpha   90.00
_cell.angle_beta   90.00
_cell.angle_gamma   90.00
#
_symmetry.space_group_name_H-M   'P 1'
#
loop_
_entity.id
_entity.type
_entity.pdbx_description
1 polymer ?
#
loop_
_entity_poly.entity_id
_entity_poly.type
_entity_poly.pdbx_seq_one_letter_code
_entity_poly.pdbx_strand_id
1 'polypeptide(L)'
;MSETKRNVNMARPGEPSGENGQGHTIVGGRPTGSIDRGRGIPRGMELLIKRAAVDAAFRADLLVRRAAVADELAVPLDPSERTMLTSIPKAQLEIIISGTAVPEPQRRVLTGASAAAMLALLAQLTFTPVAGRADTPPADETSGELRPGLPNAGVSASDDDDRMTRGIRPDFPMPPGGVRPDVPKPPKPVPAPPVTPDETENQVAPPPATAAWKPGDPLTLDTLQQVIVRTDVTDRSLSDALDTVAANTGVRISLFGGTTIDTSRRISASTAGLPLGKAIRKLCAEAAGEAALFEIEVGEAEVIVRFRSRAGNAGPGIRPQPPVDVDDSAITRGIRPDIPGLGE
;
A
#
# COMPACT_ATOMS: atom_id res chain seq x y z
N MET A 1 -4.84 -42.35 -58.12
CA MET A 1 -4.38 -42.36 -56.73
C MET A 1 -3.42 -41.19 -56.59
N SER A 2 -3.89 -40.07 -56.06
CA SER A 2 -3.11 -38.83 -55.96
C SER A 2 -2.99 -38.47 -54.49
N GLU A 3 -1.77 -38.61 -53.95
CA GLU A 3 -1.46 -38.32 -52.56
C GLU A 3 -1.36 -36.82 -52.32
N THR A 4 -2.31 -36.29 -51.54
CA THR A 4 -2.30 -34.91 -51.08
C THR A 4 -1.34 -34.78 -49.89
N LYS A 5 -0.10 -34.33 -50.15
CA LYS A 5 0.88 -33.95 -49.13
C LYS A 5 0.31 -32.81 -48.27
N ARG A 6 -0.11 -33.12 -47.03
CA ARG A 6 -0.40 -32.12 -46.01
C ARG A 6 0.92 -31.66 -45.39
N ASN A 7 1.35 -30.44 -45.74
CA ASN A 7 2.41 -29.74 -45.02
C ASN A 7 1.88 -29.32 -43.65
N VAL A 8 2.35 -29.99 -42.60
CA VAL A 8 2.19 -29.56 -41.21
C VAL A 8 3.27 -28.50 -40.96
N ASN A 9 2.87 -27.23 -40.90
CA ASN A 9 3.75 -26.15 -40.46
C ASN A 9 3.95 -26.26 -38.95
N MET A 10 5.07 -26.87 -38.54
CA MET A 10 5.59 -26.78 -37.18
C MET A 10 6.14 -25.36 -36.95
N ALA A 11 5.71 -24.72 -35.86
CA ALA A 11 6.22 -23.42 -35.45
C ALA A 11 7.75 -23.47 -35.28
N ARG A 12 8.46 -22.57 -35.95
CA ARG A 12 9.92 -22.44 -35.84
C ARG A 12 10.28 -21.81 -34.49
N PRO A 13 11.21 -22.39 -33.72
CA PRO A 13 11.76 -21.73 -32.53
C PRO A 13 12.78 -20.67 -32.98
N GLY A 14 12.45 -19.39 -32.82
CA GLY A 14 13.41 -18.31 -33.13
C GLY A 14 12.87 -16.90 -33.27
N GLU A 15 11.56 -16.65 -33.19
CA GLU A 15 11.04 -15.28 -33.17
C GLU A 15 11.06 -14.70 -31.74
N PRO A 16 11.58 -13.48 -31.53
CA PRO A 16 11.53 -12.82 -30.24
C PRO A 16 10.06 -12.51 -29.91
N SER A 17 9.58 -13.16 -28.86
CA SER A 17 8.27 -12.93 -28.25
C SER A 17 8.08 -11.44 -27.97
N GLY A 18 7.17 -10.79 -28.69
CA GLY A 18 6.70 -9.45 -28.34
C GLY A 18 6.22 -9.42 -26.89
N GLU A 19 6.61 -8.36 -26.17
CA GLU A 19 6.53 -8.18 -24.71
C GLU A 19 5.15 -8.32 -24.03
N ASN A 20 4.08 -8.72 -24.72
CA ASN A 20 2.75 -8.85 -24.12
C ASN A 20 2.07 -10.20 -24.39
N GLY A 21 2.85 -11.27 -24.46
CA GLY A 21 2.36 -12.66 -24.46
C GLY A 21 1.80 -13.09 -23.10
N GLN A 22 0.64 -12.55 -22.70
CA GLN A 22 -0.13 -13.07 -21.57
C GLN A 22 -0.63 -14.48 -21.91
N GLY A 23 -0.03 -15.48 -21.26
CA GLY A 23 -0.44 -16.87 -21.37
C GLY A 23 -1.90 -17.06 -20.97
N HIS A 24 -2.75 -17.36 -21.94
CA HIS A 24 -4.07 -17.92 -21.68
C HIS A 24 -3.91 -19.37 -21.20
N THR A 25 -4.11 -19.61 -19.90
CA THR A 25 -4.32 -20.98 -19.42
C THR A 25 -5.79 -21.33 -19.46
N ILE A 26 -6.11 -22.41 -20.18
CA ILE A 26 -7.45 -23.00 -20.32
C ILE A 26 -7.89 -23.72 -19.02
N VAL A 27 -6.99 -23.92 -18.04
CA VAL A 27 -7.32 -24.46 -16.71
C VAL A 27 -6.46 -23.78 -15.62
N GLY A 28 -7.06 -22.86 -14.86
CA GLY A 28 -6.75 -22.67 -13.44
C GLY A 28 -5.50 -21.90 -12.97
N GLY A 29 -4.69 -21.30 -13.84
CA GLY A 29 -3.68 -20.33 -13.39
C GLY A 29 -4.36 -19.00 -13.09
N ARG A 30 -4.53 -18.62 -11.81
CA ARG A 30 -5.01 -17.27 -11.48
C ARG A 30 -3.98 -16.28 -12.05
N PRO A 31 -4.37 -15.36 -12.94
CA PRO A 31 -3.45 -14.36 -13.45
C PRO A 31 -2.84 -13.63 -12.25
N THR A 32 -1.52 -13.76 -12.07
CA THR A 32 -0.72 -13.00 -11.11
C THR A 32 -0.52 -11.56 -11.57
N GLY A 33 -1.38 -11.06 -12.48
CA GLY A 33 -1.47 -9.64 -12.77
C GLY A 33 -1.69 -8.95 -11.45
N SER A 34 -0.76 -8.05 -11.10
CA SER A 34 -0.86 -7.14 -9.97
C SER A 34 -2.26 -6.55 -9.97
N ILE A 35 -3.15 -7.16 -9.20
CA ILE A 35 -4.49 -6.64 -9.00
C ILE A 35 -4.19 -5.34 -8.28
N ASP A 36 -4.30 -4.22 -8.98
CA ASP A 36 -4.32 -2.91 -8.39
C ASP A 36 -5.61 -2.86 -7.54
N ARG A 37 -5.58 -3.55 -6.39
CA ARG A 37 -6.71 -3.77 -5.48
C ARG A 37 -7.23 -2.45 -4.91
N GLY A 38 -6.53 -1.33 -5.17
CA GLY A 38 -6.95 0.03 -4.86
C GLY A 38 -7.75 0.74 -5.95
N ARG A 39 -7.62 0.38 -7.23
CA ARG A 39 -8.25 1.11 -8.36
C ARG A 39 -9.67 0.64 -8.73
N GLY A 40 -10.16 -0.47 -8.17
CA GLY A 40 -11.45 -1.04 -8.56
C GLY A 40 -12.65 -0.66 -7.70
N ILE A 41 -12.43 -0.02 -6.54
CA ILE A 41 -13.55 0.34 -5.65
C ILE A 41 -13.94 1.79 -5.96
N PRO A 42 -15.18 2.04 -6.36
CA PRO A 42 -15.67 3.39 -6.68
C PRO A 42 -15.71 4.27 -5.42
N ARG A 43 -14.58 4.92 -5.12
CA ARG A 43 -14.35 5.67 -3.88
C ARG A 43 -15.16 6.94 -3.79
N GLY A 44 -15.30 7.66 -4.91
CA GLY A 44 -16.07 8.89 -4.94
C GLY A 44 -17.54 8.60 -4.67
N MET A 45 -18.08 7.53 -5.29
CA MET A 45 -19.44 7.08 -5.04
C MET A 45 -19.63 6.56 -3.60
N GLU A 46 -18.68 5.78 -3.07
CA GLU A 46 -18.70 5.30 -1.67
C GLU A 46 -18.81 6.45 -0.67
N LEU A 47 -18.01 7.51 -0.86
CA LEU A 47 -18.04 8.70 0.00
C LEU A 47 -19.41 9.40 -0.03
N LEU A 48 -20.00 9.59 -1.21
CA LEU A 48 -21.31 10.23 -1.35
C LEU A 48 -22.41 9.42 -0.65
N ILE A 49 -22.39 8.10 -0.80
CA ILE A 49 -23.35 7.20 -0.14
C ILE A 49 -23.18 7.28 1.38
N LYS A 50 -21.94 7.21 1.89
CA LYS A 50 -21.66 7.34 3.33
C LYS A 50 -22.09 8.69 3.90
N ARG A 51 -21.89 9.79 3.17
CA ARG A 51 -22.39 11.10 3.59
C ARG A 51 -23.91 11.12 3.64
N ALA A 52 -24.58 10.62 2.61
CA ALA A 52 -26.05 10.54 2.58
C ALA A 52 -26.63 9.63 3.66
N ALA A 53 -25.86 8.66 4.15
CA ALA A 53 -26.28 7.80 5.26
C ALA A 53 -26.31 8.55 6.62
N VAL A 54 -25.55 9.64 6.77
CA VAL A 54 -25.45 10.41 8.03
C VAL A 54 -26.13 11.79 7.98
N ASP A 55 -26.33 12.34 6.79
CA ASP A 55 -26.90 13.67 6.56
C ASP A 55 -28.17 13.56 5.70
N ALA A 56 -29.33 13.73 6.35
CA ALA A 56 -30.63 13.59 5.72
C ALA A 56 -30.92 14.68 4.67
N ALA A 57 -30.40 15.89 4.86
CA ALA A 57 -30.56 16.96 3.87
C ALA A 57 -29.73 16.64 2.63
N PHE A 58 -28.48 16.21 2.82
CA PHE A 58 -27.63 15.77 1.73
C PHE A 58 -28.20 14.55 0.99
N ARG A 59 -28.82 13.61 1.71
CA ARG A 59 -29.52 12.46 1.10
C ARG A 59 -30.62 12.92 0.15
N ALA A 60 -31.45 13.87 0.57
CA ALA A 60 -32.52 14.39 -0.29
C ALA A 60 -31.95 15.00 -1.58
N ASP A 61 -30.88 15.78 -1.46
CA ASP A 61 -30.18 16.38 -2.59
C ASP A 61 -29.56 15.34 -3.53
N LEU A 62 -28.86 14.34 -2.99
CA LEU A 62 -28.22 13.29 -3.78
C LEU A 62 -29.25 12.48 -4.58
N LEU A 63 -30.42 12.20 -4.00
CA LEU A 63 -31.49 11.46 -4.68
C LEU A 63 -32.15 12.24 -5.82
N VAL A 64 -32.09 13.58 -5.80
CA VAL A 64 -32.66 14.46 -6.83
C VAL A 64 -31.63 14.79 -7.91
N ARG A 65 -30.46 15.29 -7.49
CA ARG A 65 -29.45 15.90 -8.38
C ARG A 65 -28.32 14.94 -8.76
N ARG A 66 -28.17 13.81 -8.06
CA ARG A 66 -27.21 12.72 -8.36
C ARG A 66 -25.79 13.22 -8.62
N ALA A 67 -25.27 13.05 -9.84
CA ALA A 67 -23.91 13.43 -10.22
C ALA A 67 -23.64 14.93 -10.05
N ALA A 68 -24.65 15.80 -10.22
CA ALA A 68 -24.46 17.24 -10.08
C ALA A 68 -24.09 17.65 -8.64
N VAL A 69 -24.50 16.87 -7.63
CA VAL A 69 -24.10 17.10 -6.23
C VAL A 69 -22.61 16.82 -6.03
N ALA A 70 -22.07 15.83 -6.73
CA ALA A 70 -20.65 15.51 -6.66
C ALA A 70 -19.79 16.64 -7.23
N ASP A 71 -20.23 17.23 -8.35
CA ASP A 71 -19.54 18.35 -8.99
C ASP A 71 -19.56 19.61 -8.09
N GLU A 72 -20.69 19.92 -7.43
CA GLU A 72 -20.79 21.04 -6.47
C GLU A 72 -19.85 20.87 -5.26
N LEU A 73 -19.67 19.64 -4.80
CA LEU A 73 -18.77 19.32 -3.71
C LEU A 73 -17.32 19.10 -4.14
N ALA A 74 -17.00 19.28 -5.43
CA ALA A 74 -15.71 18.95 -6.02
C ALA A 74 -15.22 17.53 -5.67
N VAL A 75 -16.15 16.58 -5.50
CA VAL A 75 -15.80 15.17 -5.28
C VAL A 75 -15.48 14.56 -6.64
N PRO A 76 -14.24 14.09 -6.88
CA PRO A 76 -13.87 13.53 -8.16
C PRO A 76 -14.61 12.21 -8.35
N LEU A 77 -15.49 12.15 -9.34
CA LEU A 77 -16.07 10.91 -9.85
C LEU A 77 -15.41 10.59 -11.18
N ASP A 78 -14.94 9.35 -11.32
CA ASP A 78 -14.55 8.86 -12.64
C ASP A 78 -15.78 8.75 -13.57
N PRO A 79 -15.59 8.69 -14.90
CA PRO A 79 -16.72 8.60 -15.83
C PRO A 79 -17.63 7.40 -15.58
N SER A 80 -17.08 6.27 -15.14
CA SER A 80 -17.82 5.03 -14.86
C SER A 80 -18.63 5.15 -13.57
N GLU A 81 -18.07 5.75 -12.51
CA GLU A 81 -18.79 6.09 -11.27
C GLU A 81 -19.96 7.02 -11.54
N ARG A 82 -19.75 8.05 -12.36
CA ARG A 82 -20.81 8.98 -12.74
C ARG A 82 -21.94 8.26 -13.48
N THR A 83 -21.61 7.43 -14.46
CA THR A 83 -22.60 6.61 -15.17
C THR A 83 -23.33 5.67 -14.21
N MET A 84 -22.61 4.97 -13.33
CA MET A 84 -23.20 4.09 -12.31
C MET A 84 -24.19 4.85 -11.43
N LEU A 85 -23.78 5.97 -10.82
CA LEU A 85 -24.63 6.77 -9.94
C LEU A 85 -25.89 7.29 -10.66
N THR A 86 -25.80 7.64 -11.95
CA THR A 86 -26.97 8.06 -12.74
C THR A 86 -27.88 6.91 -13.18
N SER A 87 -27.34 5.70 -13.35
CA SER A 87 -28.12 4.53 -13.76
C SER A 87 -28.93 3.88 -12.63
N ILE A 88 -28.51 4.03 -11.37
CA ILE A 88 -29.18 3.37 -10.23
C ILE A 88 -30.59 3.97 -10.05
N PRO A 89 -31.68 3.18 -10.04
CA PRO A 89 -33.01 3.72 -9.77
C PRO A 89 -33.09 4.43 -8.41
N LYS A 90 -33.88 5.50 -8.30
CA LYS A 90 -33.97 6.31 -7.07
C LYS A 90 -34.28 5.45 -5.83
N ALA A 91 -35.28 4.57 -5.93
CA ALA A 91 -35.67 3.67 -4.84
C ALA A 91 -34.53 2.72 -4.43
N GLN A 92 -33.75 2.23 -5.39
CA GLN A 92 -32.61 1.35 -5.13
C GLN A 92 -31.48 2.12 -4.43
N LEU A 93 -31.17 3.33 -4.88
CA LEU A 93 -30.15 4.18 -4.26
C LEU A 93 -30.53 4.50 -2.81
N GLU A 94 -31.80 4.73 -2.55
CA GLU A 94 -32.32 4.99 -1.21
C GLU A 94 -32.16 3.79 -0.25
N ILE A 95 -32.38 2.57 -0.74
CA ILE A 95 -32.12 1.33 0.01
C ILE A 95 -30.63 1.19 0.31
N ILE A 96 -29.76 1.43 -0.68
CA ILE A 96 -28.30 1.36 -0.51
C ILE A 96 -27.84 2.36 0.56
N ILE A 97 -28.31 3.62 0.49
CA ILE A 97 -27.97 4.65 1.48
C ILE A 97 -28.44 4.24 2.88
N SER A 98 -29.68 3.75 3.00
CA SER A 98 -30.24 3.36 4.31
C SER A 98 -29.56 2.13 4.92
N GLY A 99 -29.02 1.23 4.09
CA GLY A 99 -28.28 0.04 4.54
C GLY A 99 -26.77 0.30 4.78
N THR A 100 -26.27 1.49 4.47
CA THR A 100 -24.83 1.79 4.61
C THR A 100 -24.49 2.14 6.05
N ALA A 101 -23.71 1.28 6.71
CA ALA A 101 -23.16 1.56 8.03
C ALA A 101 -21.93 2.47 7.94
N VAL A 102 -21.90 3.52 8.76
CA VAL A 102 -20.76 4.46 8.85
C VAL A 102 -20.15 4.37 10.25
N PRO A 103 -18.86 4.03 10.39
CA PRO A 103 -18.19 4.01 11.69
C PRO A 103 -18.29 5.37 12.41
N GLU A 104 -18.50 5.34 13.73
CA GLU A 104 -18.70 6.54 14.56
C GLU A 104 -17.63 7.64 14.37
N PRO A 105 -16.32 7.32 14.24
CA PRO A 105 -15.30 8.34 13.97
C PRO A 105 -15.53 9.07 12.64
N GLN A 106 -16.03 8.38 11.61
CA GLN A 106 -16.31 8.96 10.30
C GLN A 106 -17.62 9.75 10.30
N ARG A 107 -18.62 9.34 11.09
CA ARG A 107 -19.92 10.03 11.18
C ARG A 107 -19.74 11.49 11.56
N ARG A 108 -18.93 11.78 12.59
CA ARG A 108 -18.68 13.16 13.05
C ARG A 108 -18.01 14.03 11.98
N VAL A 109 -17.11 13.46 11.19
CA VAL A 109 -16.48 14.20 10.09
C VAL A 109 -17.49 14.45 8.99
N LEU A 110 -18.28 13.44 8.61
CA LEU A 110 -19.24 13.53 7.52
C LEU A 110 -20.46 14.42 7.85
N THR A 111 -20.89 14.47 9.10
CA THR A 111 -21.98 15.35 9.57
C THR A 111 -21.46 16.79 9.69
N GLY A 112 -21.65 17.58 8.64
CA GLY A 112 -21.25 18.99 8.59
C GLY A 112 -19.90 19.27 7.92
N ALA A 113 -19.24 18.26 7.34
CA ALA A 113 -18.03 18.48 6.56
C ALA A 113 -18.28 19.37 5.34
N SER A 114 -17.38 20.33 5.15
CA SER A 114 -17.18 21.00 3.87
C SER A 114 -16.62 20.03 2.82
N ALA A 115 -16.70 20.41 1.54
CA ALA A 115 -16.05 19.71 0.42
C ALA A 115 -14.59 19.33 0.73
N ALA A 116 -13.81 20.28 1.27
CA ALA A 116 -12.41 20.08 1.61
C ALA A 116 -12.19 19.01 2.68
N ALA A 117 -13.02 18.96 3.72
CA ALA A 117 -12.91 17.96 4.78
C ALA A 117 -13.20 16.54 4.26
N MET A 118 -14.15 16.40 3.32
CA MET A 118 -14.41 15.11 2.67
C MET A 118 -13.28 14.66 1.77
N LEU A 119 -12.64 15.58 1.02
CA LEU A 119 -11.47 15.25 0.20
C LEU A 119 -10.28 14.83 1.07
N ALA A 120 -10.09 15.46 2.23
CA ALA A 120 -9.08 15.03 3.20
C ALA A 120 -9.38 13.61 3.74
N LEU A 121 -10.65 13.28 3.98
CA LEU A 121 -11.06 11.94 4.39
C LEU A 121 -10.84 10.91 3.27
N LEU A 122 -11.12 11.27 2.01
CA LEU A 122 -10.77 10.46 0.85
C LEU A 122 -9.25 10.19 0.79
N ALA A 123 -8.43 11.23 0.97
CA ALA A 123 -6.97 11.09 1.00
C ALA A 123 -6.50 10.18 2.15
N GLN A 124 -7.12 10.27 3.33
CA GLN A 124 -6.82 9.37 4.45
C GLN A 124 -7.21 7.92 4.14
N LEU A 125 -8.35 7.71 3.48
CA LEU A 125 -8.79 6.37 3.06
C LEU A 125 -7.94 5.78 1.93
N THR A 126 -7.30 6.60 1.09
CA THR A 126 -6.42 6.13 0.02
C THR A 126 -5.01 5.80 0.50
N PHE A 127 -4.53 6.44 1.57
CA PHE A 127 -3.13 6.35 2.00
C PHE A 127 -2.91 5.73 3.38
N THR A 128 -3.96 5.34 4.10
CA THR A 128 -3.76 4.50 5.29
C THR A 128 -3.50 3.06 4.84
N PRO A 129 -2.27 2.53 4.95
CA PRO A 129 -2.09 1.09 4.87
C PRO A 129 -3.00 0.48 5.94
N VAL A 130 -3.83 -0.49 5.57
CA VAL A 130 -4.59 -1.28 6.54
C VAL A 130 -3.55 -2.00 7.40
N ALA A 131 -3.20 -1.39 8.53
CA ALA A 131 -2.34 -2.00 9.52
C ALA A 131 -3.07 -3.24 10.04
N GLY A 132 -2.58 -4.43 9.71
CA GLY A 132 -3.07 -5.68 10.32
C GLY A 132 -3.93 -6.59 9.45
N ARG A 133 -3.61 -6.75 8.16
CA ARG A 133 -3.90 -8.02 7.47
C ARG A 133 -2.71 -8.49 6.64
N ALA A 134 -1.54 -8.47 7.26
CA ALA A 134 -0.59 -9.54 6.95
C ALA A 134 -1.27 -10.81 7.46
N ASP A 135 -1.60 -11.73 6.54
CA ASP A 135 -1.77 -13.12 6.94
C ASP A 135 -0.52 -13.48 7.72
N THR A 136 -0.65 -13.61 9.04
CA THR A 136 0.40 -14.17 9.88
C THR A 136 0.74 -15.51 9.21
N PRO A 137 1.97 -15.70 8.70
CA PRO A 137 2.42 -17.04 8.38
C PRO A 137 2.20 -17.86 9.67
N PRO A 138 1.67 -19.09 9.60
CA PRO A 138 1.62 -19.93 10.79
C PRO A 138 3.03 -19.94 11.37
N ALA A 139 3.13 -19.56 12.65
CA ALA A 139 4.39 -19.54 13.36
C ALA A 139 4.96 -20.96 13.27
N ASP A 140 6.06 -21.09 12.54
CA ASP A 140 6.90 -22.28 12.58
C ASP A 140 7.60 -22.24 13.93
N GLU A 141 6.96 -22.86 14.93
CA GLU A 141 7.53 -23.10 16.26
C GLU A 141 8.65 -24.12 16.13
N THR A 142 9.79 -23.73 15.54
CA THR A 142 11.00 -24.54 15.60
C THR A 142 12.22 -23.64 15.60
N SER A 143 12.47 -22.99 16.74
CA SER A 143 13.79 -22.48 17.07
C SER A 143 13.94 -22.51 18.58
N GLY A 144 14.68 -23.51 19.04
CA GLY A 144 15.05 -23.67 20.44
C GLY A 144 15.94 -22.54 20.89
N GLU A 145 15.53 -21.87 21.96
CA GLU A 145 16.39 -20.98 22.73
C GLU A 145 16.56 -21.57 24.13
N LEU A 146 17.80 -21.97 24.38
CA LEU A 146 18.30 -22.56 25.61
C LEU A 146 18.11 -21.60 26.79
N ARG A 147 17.20 -21.92 27.71
CA ARG A 147 17.20 -21.34 29.06
C ARG A 147 18.09 -22.16 30.00
N PRO A 148 19.08 -21.55 30.68
CA PRO A 148 19.82 -22.22 31.74
C PRO A 148 19.02 -22.22 33.06
N GLY A 149 18.78 -23.43 33.58
CA GLY A 149 18.88 -23.72 35.03
C GLY A 149 17.68 -23.39 35.92
N LEU A 150 16.71 -24.30 35.99
CA LEU A 150 15.92 -24.55 37.19
C LEU A 150 15.77 -26.08 37.40
N PRO A 151 16.03 -26.62 38.61
CA PRO A 151 15.97 -28.05 38.86
C PRO A 151 14.53 -28.58 38.93
N ASN A 152 14.25 -29.43 37.95
CA ASN A 152 13.40 -30.61 37.95
C ASN A 152 12.81 -31.07 39.31
N ALA A 153 11.48 -31.01 39.43
CA ALA A 153 10.69 -31.92 40.23
C ALA A 153 9.55 -32.43 39.32
N GLY A 154 9.70 -33.67 38.86
CA GLY A 154 8.96 -34.23 37.75
C GLY A 154 7.50 -34.54 38.03
N VAL A 155 6.71 -34.57 36.96
CA VAL A 155 5.53 -35.44 36.82
C VAL A 155 5.37 -35.82 35.35
N SER A 156 5.49 -37.12 35.12
CA SER A 156 4.88 -37.98 34.11
C SER A 156 4.87 -37.62 32.62
N ALA A 157 5.51 -38.52 31.89
CA ALA A 157 5.23 -38.88 30.50
C ALA A 157 3.82 -39.45 30.32
N SER A 158 3.17 -39.06 29.23
CA SER A 158 2.33 -39.92 28.39
C SER A 158 1.83 -39.12 27.18
N ASP A 159 2.20 -39.60 25.99
CA ASP A 159 1.42 -39.65 24.74
C ASP A 159 0.42 -38.52 24.44
N ASP A 160 0.70 -37.76 23.38
CA ASP A 160 -0.31 -37.41 22.36
C ASP A 160 0.42 -36.85 21.13
N ASP A 161 1.03 -37.75 20.37
CA ASP A 161 1.12 -37.63 18.91
C ASP A 161 -0.32 -37.63 18.33
N ASP A 162 -0.51 -37.03 17.14
CA ASP A 162 -1.76 -37.02 16.35
C ASP A 162 -2.85 -35.99 16.67
N ARG A 163 -2.55 -34.70 16.41
CA ARG A 163 -3.56 -33.79 15.87
C ARG A 163 -3.26 -33.38 14.44
N MET A 164 -3.29 -34.38 13.55
CA MET A 164 -3.66 -34.13 12.16
C MET A 164 -5.05 -33.48 12.12
N THR A 165 -5.11 -32.20 11.79
CA THR A 165 -6.33 -31.52 11.37
C THR A 165 -6.76 -32.06 10.01
N ARG A 166 -7.29 -33.28 10.01
CA ARG A 166 -8.11 -33.79 8.91
C ARG A 166 -9.32 -32.87 8.81
N GLY A 167 -9.26 -31.94 7.86
CA GLY A 167 -10.39 -31.13 7.48
C GLY A 167 -11.60 -32.03 7.29
N ILE A 168 -12.59 -31.86 8.17
CA ILE A 168 -13.88 -32.52 8.10
C ILE A 168 -14.50 -32.04 6.78
N ARG A 169 -14.31 -32.82 5.72
CA ARG A 169 -15.18 -32.76 4.55
C ARG A 169 -16.46 -33.44 5.01
N PRO A 170 -17.58 -32.70 5.17
CA PRO A 170 -18.84 -33.38 5.37
C PRO A 170 -19.12 -34.20 4.11
N ASP A 171 -19.16 -35.52 4.28
CA ASP A 171 -19.62 -36.47 3.28
C ASP A 171 -21.11 -36.25 3.04
N PHE A 172 -21.44 -35.22 2.27
CA PHE A 172 -22.77 -35.08 1.72
C PHE A 172 -22.88 -35.99 0.49
N PRO A 173 -23.87 -36.90 0.44
CA PRO A 173 -24.13 -37.66 -0.77
C PRO A 173 -24.48 -36.68 -1.89
N MET A 174 -23.66 -36.66 -2.94
CA MET A 174 -23.96 -35.88 -4.15
C MET A 174 -25.33 -36.32 -4.68
N PRO A 175 -26.29 -35.40 -4.87
CA PRO A 175 -27.54 -35.74 -5.53
C PRO A 175 -27.24 -36.25 -6.96
N PRO A 176 -27.84 -37.37 -7.38
CA PRO A 176 -27.63 -37.91 -8.71
C PRO A 176 -28.19 -36.97 -9.76
N GLY A 177 -27.33 -36.51 -10.67
CA GLY A 177 -27.74 -36.04 -12.00
C GLY A 177 -28.62 -34.79 -12.01
N GLY A 178 -28.03 -33.62 -11.71
CA GLY A 178 -28.59 -32.37 -12.19
C GLY A 178 -28.53 -32.34 -13.72
N VAL A 179 -29.68 -32.49 -14.38
CA VAL A 179 -29.86 -32.25 -15.81
C VAL A 179 -29.45 -30.81 -16.06
N ARG A 180 -28.28 -30.60 -16.68
CA ARG A 180 -27.90 -29.27 -17.15
C ARG A 180 -28.94 -28.83 -18.18
N PRO A 181 -29.65 -27.71 -17.97
CA PRO A 181 -30.46 -27.14 -19.03
C PRO A 181 -29.59 -26.97 -20.27
N ASP A 182 -30.04 -27.49 -21.41
CA ASP A 182 -29.36 -27.34 -22.69
C ASP A 182 -29.11 -25.85 -22.95
N VAL A 183 -27.87 -25.42 -22.72
CA VAL A 183 -27.45 -24.06 -23.07
C VAL A 183 -27.44 -24.03 -24.59
N PRO A 184 -28.29 -23.21 -25.25
CA PRO A 184 -28.34 -23.14 -26.69
C PRO A 184 -26.94 -22.80 -27.22
N LYS A 185 -26.45 -23.66 -28.10
CA LYS A 185 -25.14 -23.54 -28.73
C LYS A 185 -25.06 -22.15 -29.39
N PRO A 186 -24.07 -21.30 -29.03
CA PRO A 186 -23.96 -19.98 -29.64
C PRO A 186 -23.83 -20.14 -31.16
N PRO A 187 -24.49 -19.27 -31.94
CA PRO A 187 -24.43 -19.32 -33.39
C PRO A 187 -22.97 -19.25 -33.84
N LYS A 188 -22.63 -20.10 -34.83
CA LYS A 188 -21.31 -20.11 -35.45
C LYS A 188 -20.98 -18.68 -35.92
N PRO A 189 -19.81 -18.12 -35.56
CA PRO A 189 -19.41 -16.80 -36.04
C PRO A 189 -19.46 -16.79 -37.57
N VAL A 190 -20.18 -15.83 -38.13
CA VAL A 190 -20.16 -15.55 -39.56
C VAL A 190 -18.71 -15.15 -39.90
N PRO A 191 -18.10 -15.74 -40.93
CA PRO A 191 -16.74 -15.38 -41.33
C PRO A 191 -16.68 -13.87 -41.61
N ALA A 192 -15.77 -13.19 -40.91
CA ALA A 192 -15.54 -11.77 -41.10
C ALA A 192 -15.20 -11.50 -42.57
N PRO A 193 -15.69 -10.38 -43.15
CA PRO A 193 -15.30 -9.97 -44.49
C PRO A 193 -13.77 -9.82 -44.57
N PRO A 194 -13.17 -10.11 -45.74
CA PRO A 194 -11.74 -9.99 -45.93
C PRO A 194 -11.31 -8.55 -45.64
N VAL A 195 -10.44 -8.40 -44.65
CA VAL A 195 -9.78 -7.13 -44.33
C VAL A 195 -8.85 -6.82 -45.51
N THR A 196 -9.21 -5.80 -46.30
CA THR A 196 -8.34 -5.24 -47.33
C THR A 196 -7.10 -4.65 -46.66
N PRO A 197 -5.89 -5.03 -47.07
CA PRO A 197 -4.65 -4.45 -46.57
C PRO A 197 -4.45 -3.12 -47.28
N ASP A 198 -5.03 -2.06 -46.74
CA ASP A 198 -4.73 -0.70 -47.18
C ASP A 198 -4.84 0.25 -45.99
N GLU A 199 -3.90 0.11 -45.05
CA GLU A 199 -3.56 1.21 -44.15
C GLU A 199 -2.10 1.06 -43.74
N THR A 200 -1.28 1.88 -44.39
CA THR A 200 0.11 2.16 -44.09
C THR A 200 0.29 2.28 -42.59
N GLU A 201 0.87 1.23 -42.01
CA GLU A 201 1.29 1.14 -40.61
C GLU A 201 2.27 2.28 -40.36
N ASN A 202 1.74 3.39 -39.83
CA ASN A 202 2.51 4.54 -39.39
C ASN A 202 3.29 4.09 -38.17
N GLN A 203 4.45 3.51 -38.45
CA GLN A 203 5.44 3.01 -37.51
C GLN A 203 5.86 4.20 -36.63
N VAL A 204 5.16 4.37 -35.50
CA VAL A 204 5.47 5.38 -34.50
C VAL A 204 6.86 5.03 -33.99
N ALA A 205 7.84 5.83 -34.39
CA ALA A 205 9.22 5.71 -33.96
C ALA A 205 9.25 5.55 -32.43
N PRO A 206 10.10 4.65 -31.88
CA PRO A 206 10.25 4.51 -30.44
C PRO A 206 10.45 5.90 -29.83
N PRO A 207 9.75 6.24 -28.73
CA PRO A 207 9.85 7.57 -28.14
C PRO A 207 11.33 7.88 -27.93
N PRO A 208 11.80 9.07 -28.36
CA PRO A 208 13.19 9.45 -28.22
C PRO A 208 13.62 9.23 -26.77
N ALA A 209 14.80 8.61 -26.59
CA ALA A 209 15.36 8.32 -25.28
C ALA A 209 15.09 9.48 -24.32
N THR A 210 14.38 9.17 -23.23
CA THR A 210 13.91 10.10 -22.20
C THR A 210 14.99 11.13 -21.93
N ALA A 211 14.71 12.38 -22.28
CA ALA A 211 15.66 13.47 -22.14
C ALA A 211 16.17 13.46 -20.70
N ALA A 212 17.47 13.22 -20.52
CA ALA A 212 18.10 13.29 -19.22
C ALA A 212 17.86 14.68 -18.65
N TRP A 213 17.07 14.75 -17.57
CA TRP A 213 16.75 16.01 -16.88
C TRP A 213 18.01 16.83 -16.63
N LYS A 214 17.95 18.13 -16.92
CA LYS A 214 19.07 19.05 -16.67
C LYS A 214 18.75 19.93 -15.46
N PRO A 215 19.76 20.26 -14.63
CA PRO A 215 19.60 21.26 -13.59
C PRO A 215 19.04 22.58 -14.17
N GLY A 216 17.86 22.98 -13.69
CA GLY A 216 17.13 24.16 -14.17
C GLY A 216 15.83 23.85 -14.93
N ASP A 217 15.65 22.61 -15.40
CA ASP A 217 14.35 22.17 -15.95
C ASP A 217 13.33 21.99 -14.80
N PRO A 218 12.05 22.32 -15.02
CA PRO A 218 11.03 22.22 -13.99
C PRO A 218 10.93 20.80 -13.46
N LEU A 219 11.02 20.66 -12.15
CA LEU A 219 10.96 19.39 -11.47
C LEU A 219 9.51 18.91 -11.44
N THR A 220 9.19 17.88 -12.23
CA THR A 220 7.87 17.25 -12.22
C THR A 220 7.90 15.92 -11.49
N LEU A 221 6.71 15.40 -11.16
CA LEU A 221 6.58 14.10 -10.51
C LEU A 221 7.07 12.95 -11.41
N ASP A 222 6.98 13.11 -12.73
CA ASP A 222 7.54 12.18 -13.72
C ASP A 222 9.07 12.24 -13.74
N THR A 223 9.64 13.45 -13.67
CA THR A 223 11.09 13.66 -13.54
C THR A 223 11.67 12.90 -12.34
N LEU A 224 10.99 12.94 -11.19
CA LEU A 224 11.43 12.21 -9.98
C LEU A 224 11.43 10.68 -10.15
N GLN A 225 10.67 10.14 -11.11
CA GLN A 225 10.65 8.72 -11.42
C GLN A 225 11.75 8.33 -12.41
N GLN A 226 12.18 9.26 -13.26
CA GLN A 226 13.18 9.02 -14.31
C GLN A 226 14.61 9.26 -13.83
N VAL A 227 14.82 10.18 -12.86
CA VAL A 227 16.16 10.45 -12.31
C VAL A 227 16.58 9.31 -11.39
N ILE A 228 17.60 8.55 -11.79
CA ILE A 228 18.15 7.43 -11.02
C ILE A 228 19.30 7.91 -10.14
N VAL A 229 19.23 7.58 -8.85
CA VAL A 229 20.30 7.85 -7.88
C VAL A 229 21.43 6.84 -8.09
N ARG A 230 22.64 7.31 -8.37
CA ARG A 230 23.81 6.45 -8.64
C ARG A 230 24.67 6.20 -7.40
N THR A 231 24.50 7.00 -6.37
CA THR A 231 25.28 6.93 -5.13
C THR A 231 24.55 6.11 -4.08
N ASP A 232 25.32 5.32 -3.34
CA ASP A 232 24.84 4.71 -2.11
C ASP A 232 25.17 5.58 -0.90
N VAL A 233 24.24 5.65 0.06
CA VAL A 233 24.32 6.53 1.23
C VAL A 233 24.19 5.78 2.56
N THR A 234 24.39 4.46 2.53
CA THR A 234 24.48 3.63 3.74
C THR A 234 25.52 4.18 4.73
N ASP A 235 25.22 4.06 6.02
CA ASP A 235 26.01 4.50 7.16
C ASP A 235 26.25 6.01 7.28
N ARG A 236 25.53 6.83 6.50
CA ARG A 236 25.55 8.31 6.61
C ARG A 236 24.40 8.80 7.48
N SER A 237 24.57 9.98 8.08
CA SER A 237 23.47 10.70 8.71
C SER A 237 22.41 11.06 7.66
N LEU A 238 21.16 11.29 8.08
CA LEU A 238 20.09 11.66 7.14
C LEU A 238 20.42 12.95 6.37
N SER A 239 20.99 13.95 7.05
CA SER A 239 21.40 15.20 6.41
C SER A 239 22.43 14.94 5.31
N ASP A 240 23.49 14.21 5.63
CA ASP A 240 24.60 13.96 4.69
C ASP A 240 24.15 13.05 3.55
N ALA A 241 23.25 12.11 3.83
CA ALA A 241 22.64 11.24 2.83
C ALA A 241 21.84 12.05 1.81
N LEU A 242 20.99 12.98 2.26
CA LEU A 242 20.19 13.82 1.37
C LEU A 242 21.05 14.83 0.60
N ASP A 243 22.08 15.40 1.21
CA ASP A 243 23.06 16.26 0.52
C ASP A 243 23.82 15.48 -0.56
N THR A 244 24.19 14.23 -0.29
CA THR A 244 24.87 13.35 -1.25
C THR A 244 23.94 13.01 -2.43
N VAL A 245 22.66 12.74 -2.16
CA VAL A 245 21.66 12.49 -3.21
C VAL A 245 21.41 13.76 -4.03
N ALA A 246 21.32 14.92 -3.39
CA ALA A 246 21.15 16.22 -4.05
C ALA A 246 22.35 16.54 -4.96
N ALA A 247 23.58 16.33 -4.47
CA ALA A 247 24.80 16.51 -5.26
C ALA A 247 24.89 15.54 -6.45
N ASN A 248 24.45 14.30 -6.28
CA ASN A 248 24.47 13.30 -7.36
C ASN A 248 23.45 13.59 -8.46
N THR A 249 22.28 14.07 -8.08
CA THR A 249 21.15 14.27 -9.00
C THR A 249 21.05 15.69 -9.53
N GLY A 250 21.66 16.67 -8.87
CA GLY A 250 21.52 18.10 -9.18
C GLY A 250 20.21 18.72 -8.69
N VAL A 251 19.36 17.95 -7.99
CA VAL A 251 18.08 18.40 -7.45
C VAL A 251 18.30 18.93 -6.02
N ARG A 252 17.86 20.15 -5.74
CA ARG A 252 17.92 20.70 -4.37
C ARG A 252 16.90 19.99 -3.49
N ILE A 253 17.31 19.54 -2.31
CA ILE A 253 16.43 18.88 -1.35
C ILE A 253 16.50 19.65 -0.03
N SER A 254 15.35 20.10 0.45
CA SER A 254 15.22 20.92 1.66
C SER A 254 14.42 20.17 2.72
N LEU A 255 14.96 20.07 3.93
CA LEU A 255 14.34 19.41 5.09
C LEU A 255 13.70 20.43 6.03
N PHE A 256 12.43 20.22 6.39
CA PHE A 256 11.70 21.00 7.38
C PHE A 256 11.08 20.06 8.40
N GLY A 257 11.45 20.14 9.67
CA GLY A 257 10.90 19.21 10.68
C GLY A 257 11.08 19.64 12.14
N GLY A 258 11.78 20.74 12.40
CA GLY A 258 12.18 21.09 13.76
C GLY A 258 12.94 19.95 14.45
N THR A 259 12.82 19.84 15.78
CA THR A 259 13.47 18.81 16.61
C THR A 259 12.76 17.45 16.59
N THR A 260 11.78 17.23 15.71
CA THR A 260 10.97 15.99 15.71
C THR A 260 11.69 14.79 15.11
N ILE A 261 12.75 15.01 14.35
CA ILE A 261 13.57 13.95 13.78
C ILE A 261 15.03 14.09 14.21
N ASP A 262 15.65 12.96 14.49
CA ASP A 262 17.09 12.89 14.69
C ASP A 262 17.77 12.80 13.33
N THR A 263 18.22 13.94 12.80
CA THR A 263 18.96 13.99 11.52
C THR A 263 20.34 13.35 11.61
N SER A 264 20.88 13.14 12.83
CA SER A 264 22.17 12.51 13.05
C SER A 264 22.11 10.98 12.98
N ARG A 265 20.90 10.40 12.99
CA ARG A 265 20.67 8.96 12.87
C ARG A 265 21.26 8.43 11.57
N ARG A 266 22.05 7.36 11.69
CA ARG A 266 22.64 6.66 10.53
C ARG A 266 21.59 5.87 9.77
N ILE A 267 21.64 5.99 8.44
CA ILE A 267 20.76 5.31 7.51
C ILE A 267 21.39 3.97 7.10
N SER A 268 20.61 2.90 7.17
CA SER A 268 20.95 1.55 6.72
C SER A 268 20.42 1.22 5.31
N ALA A 269 19.43 1.97 4.82
CA ALA A 269 18.87 1.78 3.49
C ALA A 269 19.83 2.15 2.35
N SER A 270 20.08 1.20 1.46
CA SER A 270 20.73 1.48 0.18
C SER A 270 19.80 2.25 -0.79
N THR A 271 20.35 3.25 -1.48
CA THR A 271 19.64 4.11 -2.46
C THR A 271 20.10 3.94 -3.90
N ALA A 272 21.20 3.24 -4.14
CA ALA A 272 21.78 3.09 -5.47
C ALA A 272 20.80 2.38 -6.44
N GLY A 273 20.66 2.94 -7.63
CA GLY A 273 19.78 2.42 -8.69
C GLY A 273 18.30 2.72 -8.49
N LEU A 274 17.89 3.39 -7.40
CA LEU A 274 16.50 3.77 -7.19
C LEU A 274 16.14 5.08 -7.90
N PRO A 275 14.89 5.22 -8.39
CA PRO A 275 14.35 6.53 -8.76
C PRO A 275 14.43 7.51 -7.59
N LEU A 276 14.76 8.77 -7.87
CA LEU A 276 14.96 9.82 -6.88
C LEU A 276 13.78 9.93 -5.90
N GLY A 277 12.54 9.94 -6.41
CA GLY A 277 11.36 9.98 -5.56
C GLY A 277 11.22 8.76 -4.64
N LYS A 278 11.70 7.59 -5.07
CA LYS A 278 11.71 6.37 -4.25
C LYS A 278 12.86 6.37 -3.24
N ALA A 279 14.03 6.87 -3.63
CA ALA A 279 15.19 7.03 -2.74
C ALA A 279 14.85 7.98 -1.58
N ILE A 280 14.34 9.18 -1.87
CA ILE A 280 13.93 10.16 -0.84
C ILE A 280 12.89 9.55 0.11
N ARG A 281 11.83 8.94 -0.43
CA ARG A 281 10.81 8.27 0.41
C ARG A 281 11.40 7.19 1.32
N LYS A 282 12.36 6.39 0.83
CA LYS A 282 13.01 5.34 1.61
C LYS A 282 13.85 5.93 2.75
N LEU A 283 14.65 6.96 2.47
CA LEU A 283 15.46 7.68 3.46
C LEU A 283 14.58 8.32 4.55
N CYS A 284 13.52 9.02 4.14
CA CYS A 284 12.63 9.70 5.07
C CYS A 284 11.81 8.71 5.91
N ALA A 285 11.38 7.58 5.35
CA ALA A 285 10.67 6.55 6.11
C ALA A 285 11.56 5.91 7.18
N GLU A 286 12.82 5.63 6.87
CA GLU A 286 13.76 5.09 7.85
C GLU A 286 14.06 6.09 8.97
N ALA A 287 14.30 7.35 8.62
CA ALA A 287 14.55 8.41 9.59
C ALA A 287 13.34 8.72 10.48
N ALA A 288 12.14 8.80 9.88
CA ALA A 288 10.89 9.01 10.62
C ALA A 288 10.62 7.90 11.63
N GLY A 289 10.97 6.65 11.26
CA GLY A 289 10.56 5.46 12.01
C GLY A 289 9.06 5.47 12.25
N GLU A 290 8.65 5.15 13.47
CA GLU A 290 7.24 5.22 13.89
C GLU A 290 6.83 6.57 14.49
N ALA A 291 7.81 7.46 14.74
CA ALA A 291 7.64 8.67 15.55
C ALA A 291 7.08 9.86 14.75
N ALA A 292 7.36 9.92 13.45
CA ALA A 292 7.01 11.06 12.60
C ALA A 292 6.25 10.63 11.33
N LEU A 293 5.43 11.54 10.82
CA LEU A 293 4.90 11.51 9.47
C LEU A 293 5.71 12.48 8.62
N PHE A 294 5.85 12.21 7.32
CA PHE A 294 6.49 13.13 6.41
C PHE A 294 5.66 13.36 5.15
N GLU A 295 5.75 14.57 4.62
CA GLU A 295 5.11 15.05 3.41
C GLU A 295 6.20 15.52 2.45
N ILE A 296 6.09 15.13 1.17
CA ILE A 296 7.05 15.51 0.13
C ILE A 296 6.33 16.43 -0.85
N GLU A 297 6.75 17.68 -0.90
CA GLU A 297 6.29 18.68 -1.85
C GLU A 297 7.32 18.84 -2.96
N VAL A 298 6.87 18.80 -4.21
CA VAL A 298 7.72 18.96 -5.38
C VAL A 298 7.52 20.38 -5.90
N GLY A 299 8.48 21.26 -5.63
CA GLY A 299 8.51 22.62 -6.18
C GLY A 299 9.13 22.64 -7.58
N GLU A 300 9.24 23.82 -8.18
CA GLU A 300 9.78 23.96 -9.55
C GLU A 300 11.25 23.55 -9.66
N ALA A 301 12.06 23.78 -8.62
CA ALA A 301 13.50 23.49 -8.63
C ALA A 301 14.00 22.77 -7.37
N GLU A 302 13.11 22.47 -6.42
CA GLU A 302 13.47 21.84 -5.15
C GLU A 302 12.41 20.85 -4.67
N VAL A 303 12.88 19.82 -3.97
CA VAL A 303 12.02 18.90 -3.22
C VAL A 303 12.03 19.34 -1.76
N ILE A 304 10.86 19.65 -1.23
CA ILE A 304 10.68 20.04 0.16
C ILE A 304 10.13 18.84 0.92
N VAL A 305 10.85 18.38 1.94
CA VAL A 305 10.41 17.30 2.82
C VAL A 305 10.02 17.88 4.17
N ARG A 306 8.73 17.76 4.53
CA ARG A 306 8.17 18.26 5.79
C ARG A 306 7.88 17.11 6.75
N PHE A 307 8.56 17.05 7.88
CA PHE A 307 8.26 16.13 8.96
C PHE A 307 7.27 16.77 9.94
N ARG A 308 6.31 15.96 10.39
CA ARG A 308 5.33 16.31 11.41
C ARG A 308 5.36 15.24 12.50
N SER A 309 5.30 15.66 13.75
CA SER A 309 5.08 14.72 14.85
C SER A 309 3.74 14.02 14.64
N ARG A 310 3.71 12.71 14.85
CA ARG A 310 2.46 11.94 14.84
C ARG A 310 1.68 12.30 16.11
N ALA A 311 0.95 13.42 16.05
CA ALA A 311 0.10 13.92 17.13
C ALA A 311 -0.92 12.83 17.50
N GLY A 312 -0.65 12.12 18.58
CA GLY A 312 -1.38 10.93 18.99
C GLY A 312 -0.52 9.88 19.71
N ASN A 313 0.80 9.90 19.51
CA ASN A 313 1.72 9.02 20.24
C ASN A 313 2.69 9.75 21.17
N ALA A 314 2.44 11.04 21.44
CA ALA A 314 2.97 11.68 22.63
C ALA A 314 2.26 11.05 23.83
N GLY A 315 2.75 9.88 24.26
CA GLY A 315 2.53 9.42 25.62
C GLY A 315 2.85 10.59 26.57
N PRO A 316 2.09 10.75 27.67
CA PRO A 316 2.28 11.85 28.61
C PRO A 316 3.76 11.99 28.91
N GLY A 317 4.30 13.17 28.59
CA GLY A 317 5.70 13.34 28.30
C GLY A 317 6.62 12.67 29.31
N ILE A 318 7.54 11.86 28.79
CA ILE A 318 8.89 11.88 29.34
C ILE A 318 9.39 13.30 29.06
N ARG A 319 9.07 14.23 29.98
CA ARG A 319 9.87 15.44 30.10
C ARG A 319 11.30 14.93 30.17
N PRO A 320 12.24 15.39 29.32
CA PRO A 320 13.64 15.18 29.62
C PRO A 320 13.79 15.68 31.05
N GLN A 321 14.05 14.76 31.99
CA GLN A 321 14.38 15.17 33.35
C GLN A 321 15.50 16.18 33.15
N PRO A 322 15.40 17.41 33.72
CA PRO A 322 16.58 18.25 33.82
C PRO A 322 17.67 17.35 34.41
N PRO A 323 18.92 17.42 33.90
CA PRO A 323 20.00 16.57 34.39
C PRO A 323 19.91 16.62 35.91
N VAL A 324 19.52 15.48 36.50
CA VAL A 324 19.50 15.38 37.94
C VAL A 324 20.97 15.52 38.25
N ASP A 325 21.36 16.67 38.82
CA ASP A 325 22.68 16.82 39.42
C ASP A 325 22.78 15.63 40.37
N VAL A 326 23.55 14.63 39.93
CA VAL A 326 23.88 13.48 40.77
C VAL A 326 24.81 14.07 41.80
N ASP A 327 24.19 14.58 42.86
CA ASP A 327 24.89 14.97 44.07
C ASP A 327 25.48 13.68 44.64
N ASP A 328 26.73 13.39 44.24
CA ASP A 328 27.57 12.26 44.67
C ASP A 328 27.81 12.26 46.19
N SER A 329 27.24 13.21 46.92
CA SER A 329 27.34 13.37 48.37
C SER A 329 26.61 12.30 49.19
N ALA A 330 25.78 11.43 48.60
CA ALA A 330 24.90 10.52 49.36
C ALA A 330 25.27 9.02 49.33
N ILE A 331 26.38 8.59 48.71
CA ILE A 331 26.90 7.21 48.86
C ILE A 331 27.87 7.15 50.04
N THR A 332 27.36 7.40 51.24
CA THR A 332 28.00 7.04 52.52
C THR A 332 26.94 6.49 53.48
N ARG A 333 26.36 5.34 53.11
CA ARG A 333 25.57 4.47 54.00
C ARG A 333 25.84 3.03 53.58
N GLY A 334 26.37 2.11 54.37
CA GLY A 334 26.93 2.18 55.70
C GLY A 334 27.76 0.91 55.87
N ILE A 335 29.03 1.08 56.24
CA ILE A 335 29.83 -0.01 56.79
C ILE A 335 29.13 -0.38 58.09
N ARG A 336 28.64 -1.61 58.23
CA ARG A 336 28.22 -2.16 59.52
C ARG A 336 29.48 -2.54 60.31
N PRO A 337 29.84 -1.87 61.42
CA PRO A 337 30.75 -2.44 62.38
C PRO A 337 29.89 -3.25 63.35
N ASP A 338 29.86 -4.57 63.22
CA ASP A 338 29.61 -5.51 64.33
C ASP A 338 29.47 -6.93 63.76
N ILE A 339 30.62 -7.59 63.60
CA ILE A 339 30.72 -9.05 63.65
C ILE A 339 31.67 -9.37 64.80
N PRO A 340 31.18 -9.63 66.02
CA PRO A 340 31.99 -10.21 67.07
C PRO A 340 31.98 -11.73 66.97
N GLY A 341 33.18 -12.34 66.98
CA GLY A 341 33.37 -13.69 67.48
C GLY A 341 33.53 -14.81 66.45
N LEU A 342 34.72 -14.92 65.86
CA LEU A 342 35.32 -16.21 65.53
C LEU A 342 36.77 -16.20 66.02
N GLY A 343 36.98 -16.77 67.21
CA GLY A 343 38.27 -17.03 67.80
C GLY A 343 38.16 -18.23 68.73
N GLU A 344 38.81 -19.32 68.29
CA GLU A 344 39.22 -20.57 68.98
C GLU A 344 38.14 -21.56 69.46
#